data_AF-A0A1M5PW45-F1
#
_entry.id   AF-A0A1M5PW45-F1
#
_cell.length_a   1.000
_cell.length_b   1.000
_cell.length_c   1.000
_cell.angle_alpha   90.00
_cell.angle_beta   90.00
_cell.angle_gamma   90.00
#
_symmetry.space_group_name_H-M   'P 1'
#
loop_
_entity.id
_entity.type
_entity.pdbx_description
1 polymer ?
#
loop_
_entity_poly.entity_id
_entity_poly.type
_entity_poly.pdbx_seq_one_letter_code
_entity_poly.pdbx_strand_id
1 'polypeptide(L)'
;MIHIETVEQLTPFLGFDLEAYEDRPACDHPGVRISQVFTRVARAIREGDRAAAAVGIAVILKDPHLPFGRLIKSDLARALKQHPELLDSGEVERFLFKTAKLLSLEYSPREVQCYAKLVRKLGPEAARLVIGHAQPIAERSRQILESLRQFVATETSGIK
;
A
#
# COMPACT_ATOMS: atom_id res chain seq x y z
N MET A 1 -16.24 -7.70 3.57
CA MET A 1 -15.48 -6.45 3.36
C MET A 1 -16.37 -5.33 3.85
N ILE A 2 -15.87 -4.42 4.69
CA ILE A 2 -16.70 -3.33 5.24
C ILE A 2 -16.69 -2.17 4.23
N HIS A 3 -17.88 -1.72 3.86
CA HIS A 3 -18.09 -0.56 3.01
C HIS A 3 -17.93 0.70 3.84
N ILE A 4 -17.04 1.59 3.39
CA ILE A 4 -16.78 2.86 4.04
C ILE A 4 -17.16 3.96 3.05
N GLU A 5 -18.18 4.74 3.41
CA GLU A 5 -18.75 5.79 2.56
C GLU A 5 -18.37 7.18 3.06
N THR A 6 -18.02 7.32 4.35
CA THR A 6 -17.68 8.61 4.96
C THR A 6 -16.38 8.55 5.77
N VAL A 7 -15.78 9.71 6.05
CA VAL A 7 -14.55 9.80 6.86
C VAL A 7 -14.83 9.41 8.31
N GLU A 8 -16.02 9.74 8.81
CA GLU A 8 -16.48 9.46 10.17
C GLU A 8 -16.61 7.95 10.42
N GLN A 9 -16.94 7.15 9.39
CA GLN A 9 -16.90 5.68 9.45
C GLN A 9 -15.45 5.15 9.37
N LEU A 10 -14.60 5.83 8.59
CA LEU A 10 -13.25 5.41 8.30
C LEU A 10 -12.32 5.55 9.51
N THR A 11 -12.41 6.68 10.24
CA THR A 11 -11.62 6.99 11.43
C THR A 11 -11.63 5.84 12.46
N PRO A 12 -12.79 5.40 12.99
CA PRO A 12 -12.82 4.30 13.95
C PRO A 12 -12.44 2.96 13.32
N PHE A 13 -12.73 2.73 12.03
CA PHE A 13 -12.34 1.50 11.34
C PHE A 13 -10.81 1.37 11.22
N LEU A 14 -10.13 2.46 10.86
CA LEU A 14 -8.67 2.50 10.79
C LEU A 14 -8.05 2.59 12.18
N GLY A 15 -8.74 3.16 13.17
CA GLY A 15 -8.19 3.42 14.50
C GLY A 15 -7.24 4.61 14.51
N PHE A 16 -7.43 5.56 13.59
CA PHE A 16 -6.62 6.77 13.46
C PHE A 16 -7.53 7.97 13.38
N ASP A 17 -7.11 9.06 14.02
CA ASP A 17 -7.72 10.36 13.81
C ASP A 17 -7.33 10.92 12.43
N LEU A 18 -8.33 11.19 11.61
CA LEU A 18 -8.16 11.70 10.25
C LEU A 18 -8.44 13.21 10.15
N GLU A 19 -8.90 13.85 11.22
CA GLU A 19 -9.25 15.28 11.23
C GLU A 19 -8.07 16.17 10.81
N ALA A 20 -6.85 15.80 11.18
CA ALA A 20 -5.62 16.50 10.79
C ALA A 20 -5.38 16.52 9.27
N TYR A 21 -6.00 15.61 8.53
CA TYR A 21 -5.93 15.53 7.07
C TYR A 21 -7.22 15.99 6.40
N GLU A 22 -8.23 16.39 7.16
CA GLU A 22 -9.42 17.03 6.63
C GLU A 22 -9.16 18.52 6.36
N ASP A 23 -9.82 19.03 5.33
CA ASP A 23 -9.99 20.45 5.11
C ASP A 23 -11.38 20.66 4.53
N ARG A 24 -11.86 21.91 4.55
CA ARG A 24 -13.15 22.24 3.96
C ARG A 24 -13.13 21.87 2.48
N PRO A 25 -13.88 20.84 2.06
CA PRO A 25 -13.86 20.42 0.67
C PRO A 25 -14.55 21.51 -0.16
N ALA A 26 -14.07 21.72 -1.39
CA ALA A 26 -14.78 22.59 -2.36
C ALA A 26 -16.18 22.06 -2.72
N CYS A 27 -16.46 20.79 -2.43
CA CYS A 27 -17.72 20.11 -2.69
C CYS A 27 -18.02 19.14 -1.53
N ASP A 28 -19.22 19.27 -0.95
CA ASP A 28 -19.68 18.42 0.15
C ASP A 28 -20.22 17.07 -0.36
N HIS A 29 -19.31 16.23 -0.85
CA HIS A 29 -19.61 14.85 -1.27
C HIS A 29 -18.71 13.86 -0.50
N PRO A 30 -19.28 12.85 0.21
CA PRO A 30 -18.52 11.95 1.08
C PRO A 30 -17.32 11.26 0.41
N GLY A 31 -17.52 10.72 -0.80
CA GLY A 31 -16.43 10.10 -1.54
C GLY A 31 -15.33 11.06 -2.01
N VAL A 32 -15.65 12.34 -2.23
CA VAL A 32 -14.66 13.37 -2.59
C VAL A 32 -13.87 13.76 -1.33
N ARG A 33 -14.53 13.87 -0.18
CA ARG A 33 -13.89 14.11 1.12
C ARG A 33 -12.86 13.01 1.44
N ILE A 34 -13.24 11.73 1.32
CA ILE A 34 -12.31 10.60 1.51
C ILE A 34 -11.10 10.70 0.57
N SER A 35 -11.33 11.00 -0.71
CA SER A 35 -10.25 11.13 -1.69
C SER A 35 -9.28 12.28 -1.35
N GLN A 36 -9.80 13.42 -0.87
CA GLN A 36 -9.01 14.57 -0.46
C GLN A 36 -8.19 14.29 0.80
N VAL A 37 -8.79 13.65 1.80
CA VAL A 37 -8.08 13.17 3.00
C VAL A 37 -6.88 12.33 2.59
N PHE A 38 -7.08 11.33 1.72
CA PHE A 38 -5.97 10.47 1.33
C PHE A 38 -4.97 11.12 0.38
N THR A 39 -5.36 12.15 -0.37
CA THR A 39 -4.41 12.98 -1.11
C THR A 39 -3.46 13.70 -0.14
N ARG A 40 -3.99 14.20 0.97
CA ARG A 40 -3.20 14.86 2.03
C ARG A 40 -2.34 13.88 2.82
N VAL A 41 -2.87 12.72 3.20
CA VAL A 41 -2.08 11.65 3.81
C VAL A 41 -0.92 11.27 2.90
N ALA A 42 -1.16 11.02 1.61
CA ALA A 42 -0.11 10.70 0.67
C ALA A 42 0.93 11.83 0.53
N ARG A 43 0.51 13.10 0.59
CA ARG A 43 1.43 14.25 0.60
C ARG A 43 2.29 14.26 1.87
N ALA A 44 1.67 14.15 3.05
CA ALA A 44 2.38 14.14 4.32
C ALA A 44 3.40 12.99 4.42
N ILE A 45 3.07 11.81 3.90
CA ILE A 45 4.04 10.68 3.78
C ILE A 45 5.27 11.10 2.97
N ARG A 46 5.08 11.78 1.83
CA ARG A 46 6.18 12.26 0.98
C ARG A 46 7.00 13.38 1.63
N GLU A 47 6.45 14.03 2.66
CA GLU A 47 7.13 15.02 3.49
C GLU A 47 7.82 14.38 4.71
N GLY A 48 7.75 13.05 4.86
CA GLY A 48 8.41 12.31 5.95
C GLY A 48 7.55 12.08 7.19
N ASP A 49 6.24 12.34 7.13
CA ASP A 49 5.34 12.19 8.29
C ASP A 49 5.07 10.71 8.62
N ARG A 50 5.57 10.27 9.78
CA ARG A 50 5.39 8.91 10.30
C ARG A 50 3.93 8.61 10.67
N ALA A 51 3.17 9.57 11.20
CA ALA A 51 1.76 9.34 11.53
C ALA A 51 0.94 9.14 10.25
N ALA A 52 1.22 9.91 9.20
CA ALA A 52 0.61 9.72 7.89
C ALA A 52 0.98 8.36 7.28
N ALA A 53 2.23 7.91 7.45
CA ALA A 53 2.68 6.60 6.99
C ALA A 53 1.90 5.45 7.68
N ALA A 54 1.68 5.56 9.00
CA ALA A 54 0.89 4.60 9.76
C ALA A 54 -0.57 4.51 9.27
N VAL A 55 -1.19 5.65 8.95
CA VAL A 55 -2.51 5.69 8.30
C VAL A 55 -2.48 5.01 6.93
N GLY A 56 -1.50 5.38 6.09
CA GLY A 56 -1.38 4.87 4.74
C GLY A 56 -1.21 3.35 4.69
N ILE A 57 -0.38 2.79 5.57
CA ILE A 57 -0.19 1.34 5.64
C ILE A 57 -1.40 0.64 6.25
N ALA A 58 -2.07 1.23 7.24
CA ALA A 58 -3.30 0.67 7.82
C ALA A 58 -4.40 0.49 6.76
N VAL A 59 -4.55 1.43 5.83
CA VAL A 59 -5.49 1.31 4.70
C VAL A 59 -5.14 0.12 3.82
N ILE A 60 -3.86 -0.09 3.50
CA ILE A 60 -3.42 -1.20 2.66
C ILE A 60 -3.67 -2.55 3.37
N LEU A 61 -3.37 -2.63 4.67
CA LEU A 61 -3.48 -3.86 5.44
C LEU A 61 -4.94 -4.23 5.74
N LYS A 62 -5.73 -3.28 6.24
CA LYS A 62 -7.14 -3.48 6.59
C LYS A 62 -8.04 -3.55 5.36
N ASP A 63 -7.62 -2.98 4.24
CA ASP A 63 -8.27 -3.05 2.93
C ASP A 63 -9.77 -2.68 2.96
N PRO A 64 -10.12 -1.47 3.48
CA PRO A 64 -11.50 -1.01 3.45
C PRO A 64 -12.00 -0.84 2.01
N HIS A 65 -13.28 -1.09 1.80
CA HIS A 65 -13.90 -0.78 0.52
C HIS A 65 -14.18 0.72 0.44
N LEU A 66 -13.24 1.47 -0.14
CA LEU A 66 -13.28 2.92 -0.27
C LEU A 66 -13.80 3.38 -1.64
N PRO A 67 -14.48 4.54 -1.72
CA PRO A 67 -14.66 5.24 -2.98
C PRO A 67 -13.28 5.55 -3.58
N PHE A 68 -13.09 5.24 -4.86
CA PHE A 68 -11.79 5.35 -5.53
C PHE A 68 -10.65 4.56 -4.86
N GLY A 69 -10.97 3.51 -4.09
CA GLY A 69 -10.01 2.77 -3.26
C GLY A 69 -8.79 2.26 -4.02
N ARG A 70 -8.96 1.88 -5.30
CA ARG A 70 -7.85 1.51 -6.18
C ARG A 70 -6.83 2.64 -6.37
N LEU A 71 -7.30 3.87 -6.62
CA LEU A 71 -6.45 5.04 -6.82
C LEU A 71 -5.77 5.43 -5.50
N ILE A 72 -6.55 5.48 -4.42
CA ILE A 72 -6.07 5.79 -3.06
C ILE A 72 -4.95 4.82 -2.65
N LYS A 73 -5.21 3.51 -2.67
CA LYS A 73 -4.24 2.48 -2.28
C LYS A 73 -2.97 2.53 -3.14
N SER A 74 -3.13 2.76 -4.44
CA SER A 74 -1.98 2.88 -5.33
C SER A 74 -1.13 4.12 -5.02
N ASP A 75 -1.76 5.24 -4.66
CA ASP A 75 -1.04 6.47 -4.35
C ASP A 75 -0.32 6.40 -3.00
N LEU A 76 -0.99 5.86 -1.97
CA LEU A 76 -0.39 5.60 -0.67
C LEU A 76 0.84 4.69 -0.79
N ALA A 77 0.73 3.59 -1.55
CA ALA A 77 1.89 2.70 -1.77
C ALA A 77 3.05 3.40 -2.50
N ARG A 78 2.76 4.32 -3.44
CA ARG A 78 3.80 5.11 -4.10
C ARG A 78 4.45 6.11 -3.16
N ALA A 79 3.69 6.73 -2.27
CA ALA A 79 4.19 7.64 -1.24
C ALA A 79 5.08 6.89 -0.24
N LEU A 80 4.61 5.76 0.30
CA LEU A 80 5.38 4.89 1.20
C LEU A 80 6.68 4.38 0.56
N LYS A 81 6.68 4.10 -0.76
CA LYS A 81 7.90 3.72 -1.50
C LYS A 81 8.97 4.82 -1.50
N GLN A 82 8.61 6.09 -1.31
CA GLN A 82 9.62 7.15 -1.21
C GLN A 82 10.32 7.14 0.16
N HIS A 83 9.61 6.69 1.19
CA HIS A 83 10.06 6.66 2.58
C HIS A 83 9.78 5.30 3.27
N PRO A 84 10.39 4.19 2.79
CA PRO A 84 10.22 2.88 3.39
C PRO A 84 10.62 2.84 4.88
N GLU A 85 11.54 3.70 5.31
CA GLU A 85 12.04 3.83 6.68
C GLU A 85 11.01 4.32 7.70
N LEU A 86 9.87 4.86 7.24
CA LEU A 86 8.77 5.27 8.11
C LEU A 86 7.97 4.08 8.64
N LEU A 87 8.07 2.92 7.99
CA LEU A 87 7.38 1.69 8.39
C LEU A 87 8.15 0.96 9.48
N ASP A 88 7.44 0.48 10.50
CA ASP A 88 8.03 -0.42 11.48
C ASP A 88 8.17 -1.86 10.94
N SER A 89 8.96 -2.70 11.61
CA SER A 89 9.22 -4.07 11.18
C SER A 89 7.96 -4.94 11.09
N GLY A 90 7.00 -4.74 12.00
CA GLY A 90 5.74 -5.48 12.01
C GLY A 90 4.80 -5.02 10.90
N GLU A 91 4.78 -3.74 10.57
CA GLU A 91 4.07 -3.18 9.43
C GLU A 91 4.62 -3.72 8.11
N VAL A 92 5.95 -3.73 7.97
CA VAL A 92 6.63 -4.33 6.82
C VAL A 92 6.24 -5.79 6.67
N GLU A 93 6.38 -6.61 7.72
CA GLU A 93 6.05 -8.03 7.67
C GLU A 93 4.60 -8.28 7.21
N ARG A 94 3.63 -7.61 7.85
CA ARG A 94 2.21 -7.70 7.47
C ARG A 94 1.97 -7.26 6.03
N PHE A 95 2.66 -6.24 5.56
CA PHE A 95 2.56 -5.74 4.20
C PHE A 95 3.08 -6.74 3.16
N LEU A 96 4.21 -7.40 3.44
CA LEU A 96 4.76 -8.43 2.56
C LEU A 96 3.81 -9.62 2.45
N PHE A 97 3.25 -10.10 3.57
CA PHE A 97 2.23 -11.15 3.55
C PHE A 97 0.96 -10.75 2.80
N LYS A 98 0.47 -9.53 3.02
CA LYS A 98 -0.68 -8.99 2.26
C LYS A 98 -0.38 -8.96 0.76
N THR A 99 0.82 -8.51 0.37
CA THR A 99 1.24 -8.45 -1.04
C THR A 99 1.32 -9.85 -1.66
N ALA A 100 1.93 -10.81 -0.97
CA ALA A 100 1.98 -12.21 -1.41
C ALA A 100 0.57 -12.79 -1.60
N LYS A 101 -0.34 -12.58 -0.63
CA LYS A 101 -1.74 -13.01 -0.71
C LYS A 101 -2.46 -12.42 -1.92
N LEU A 102 -2.27 -11.14 -2.22
CA LEU A 102 -2.90 -10.49 -3.37
C LEU A 102 -2.34 -10.99 -4.71
N LEU A 103 -1.06 -11.36 -4.77
CA LEU A 103 -0.48 -11.98 -5.96
C LEU A 103 -1.05 -13.38 -6.21
N SER A 104 -1.49 -14.09 -5.17
CA SER A 104 -2.10 -15.42 -5.27
C SER A 104 -3.57 -15.44 -5.68
N LEU A 105 -4.19 -14.28 -5.90
CA LEU A 105 -5.58 -14.21 -6.36
C LEU A 105 -5.70 -14.66 -7.83
N GLU A 106 -6.89 -15.14 -8.20
CA GLU A 106 -7.25 -15.54 -9.58
C GLU A 106 -7.23 -14.35 -10.55
N TYR A 107 -7.33 -13.13 -10.02
CA TYR A 107 -7.15 -11.88 -10.74
C TYR A 107 -6.01 -11.07 -10.09
N SER A 108 -5.40 -10.16 -10.84
CA SER A 108 -4.37 -9.26 -10.31
C SER A 108 -4.96 -7.89 -9.99
N PRO A 109 -5.16 -7.51 -8.72
CA PRO A 109 -5.54 -6.13 -8.37
C PRO A 109 -4.48 -5.15 -8.89
N ARG A 110 -4.93 -3.98 -9.37
CA ARG A 110 -4.02 -3.03 -10.05
C ARG A 110 -3.00 -2.41 -9.09
N GLU A 111 -3.38 -2.24 -7.84
CA GLU A 111 -2.53 -1.69 -6.78
C GLU A 111 -1.31 -2.58 -6.46
N VAL A 112 -1.40 -3.90 -6.72
CA VAL A 112 -0.33 -4.86 -6.39
C VAL A 112 0.96 -4.55 -7.13
N GLN A 113 0.88 -3.95 -8.33
CA GLN A 113 2.07 -3.49 -9.03
C GLN A 113 2.80 -2.37 -8.27
N CYS A 114 2.07 -1.48 -7.59
CA CYS A 114 2.68 -0.47 -6.73
C CYS A 114 3.26 -1.11 -5.47
N TYR A 115 2.59 -2.14 -4.93
CA TYR A 115 3.06 -2.85 -3.74
C TYR A 115 4.39 -3.57 -4.01
N ALA A 116 4.49 -4.28 -5.14
CA ALA A 116 5.75 -4.91 -5.56
C ALA A 116 6.91 -3.92 -5.74
N LYS A 117 6.62 -2.67 -6.14
CA LYS A 117 7.65 -1.62 -6.19
C LYS A 117 8.10 -1.17 -4.80
N LEU A 118 7.20 -1.15 -3.81
CA LEU A 118 7.56 -0.92 -2.40
C LEU A 118 8.36 -2.10 -1.84
N VAL A 119 7.97 -3.35 -2.13
CA VAL A 119 8.74 -4.55 -1.77
C VAL A 119 10.18 -4.46 -2.27
N ARG A 120 10.41 -4.07 -3.53
CA ARG A 120 11.77 -3.88 -4.06
C ARG A 120 12.56 -2.83 -3.30
N LYS A 121 11.90 -1.75 -2.88
CA LYS A 121 12.53 -0.66 -2.14
C LYS A 121 12.88 -1.06 -0.70
N LEU A 122 12.12 -1.99 -0.11
CA LEU A 122 12.42 -2.63 1.18
C LEU A 122 13.60 -3.62 1.10
N GLY A 123 14.01 -4.01 -0.11
CA GLY A 123 15.24 -4.75 -0.38
C GLY A 123 15.06 -6.22 -0.79
N PRO A 124 16.16 -6.93 -1.05
CA PRO A 124 16.13 -8.31 -1.56
C PRO A 124 15.47 -9.30 -0.61
N GLU A 125 15.67 -9.19 0.70
CA GLU A 125 15.03 -10.11 1.68
C GLU A 125 13.50 -9.99 1.66
N ALA A 126 12.99 -8.76 1.60
CA ALA A 126 11.55 -8.51 1.48
C ALA A 126 10.98 -9.13 0.19
N ALA A 127 11.72 -9.01 -0.92
CA ALA A 127 11.35 -9.64 -2.18
C ALA A 127 11.36 -11.17 -2.10
N ARG A 128 12.37 -11.79 -1.47
CA ARG A 128 12.44 -13.24 -1.27
C ARG A 128 11.26 -13.76 -0.45
N LEU A 129 10.85 -13.04 0.60
CA LEU A 129 9.68 -13.40 1.39
C LEU A 129 8.42 -13.43 0.52
N VAL A 130 8.17 -12.36 -0.25
CA VAL A 130 7.00 -12.32 -1.15
C VAL A 130 7.06 -13.45 -2.19
N ILE A 131 8.23 -13.73 -2.76
CA ILE A 131 8.43 -14.82 -3.72
C ILE A 131 8.12 -16.18 -3.10
N GLY A 132 8.56 -16.43 -1.87
CA GLY A 132 8.37 -17.70 -1.17
C GLY A 132 6.91 -17.98 -0.78
N HIS A 133 6.11 -16.93 -0.56
CA HIS A 133 4.72 -17.06 -0.11
C HIS A 133 3.66 -16.90 -1.22
N ALA A 134 4.00 -16.29 -2.36
CA ALA A 134 3.04 -16.06 -3.44
C ALA A 134 2.86 -17.30 -4.35
N GLN A 135 1.61 -17.57 -4.72
CA GLN A 135 1.21 -18.65 -5.63
C GLN A 135 0.42 -18.04 -6.80
N PRO A 136 1.09 -17.41 -7.78
CA PRO A 136 0.42 -16.58 -8.77
C PRO A 136 -0.42 -17.41 -9.75
N ILE A 137 -1.74 -17.20 -9.73
CA ILE A 137 -2.68 -17.79 -10.68
C ILE A 137 -2.82 -16.90 -11.91
N ALA A 138 -3.06 -15.59 -11.70
CA ALA A 138 -3.21 -14.64 -12.78
C ALA A 138 -1.90 -14.39 -13.53
N GLU A 139 -1.97 -14.27 -14.86
CA GLU A 139 -0.80 -14.01 -15.71
C GLU A 139 -0.05 -12.74 -15.30
N ARG A 140 -0.78 -11.67 -14.97
CA ARG A 140 -0.17 -10.43 -14.50
C ARG A 140 0.57 -10.60 -13.17
N SER A 141 0.04 -11.41 -12.26
CA SER A 141 0.72 -11.72 -10.99
C SER A 141 2.00 -12.51 -11.21
N ARG A 142 2.02 -13.45 -12.18
CA ARG A 142 3.25 -14.18 -12.56
C ARG A 142 4.33 -13.24 -13.07
N GLN A 143 3.98 -12.31 -13.95
CA GLN A 143 4.91 -11.30 -14.46
C GLN A 143 5.48 -10.42 -13.35
N ILE A 144 4.65 -10.02 -12.39
CA ILE A 144 5.11 -9.24 -11.23
C ILE A 144 6.08 -10.08 -10.38
N LEU A 145 5.75 -11.34 -10.09
CA LEU A 145 6.60 -12.23 -9.30
C LEU A 145 7.95 -12.47 -9.99
N GLU A 146 7.94 -12.67 -11.30
CA GLU A 146 9.17 -12.84 -12.08
C GLU A 146 10.05 -11.60 -12.05
N SER A 147 9.46 -10.40 -12.11
CA SER A 147 10.21 -9.16 -11.95
C SER A 147 10.87 -9.03 -10.56
N LEU A 148 10.28 -9.60 -9.51
CA LEU A 148 10.88 -9.66 -8.18
C LEU A 148 12.04 -10.66 -8.13
N ARG A 149 11.91 -11.83 -8.79
CA ARG A 149 13.00 -12.81 -8.89
C ARG A 149 14.22 -12.26 -9.61
N GLN A 150 14.00 -11.59 -10.75
CA GLN A 150 15.05 -10.91 -11.49
C GLN A 150 15.75 -9.84 -10.63
N PHE A 151 14.97 -9.06 -9.88
CA PHE A 151 15.53 -8.09 -8.93
C PHE A 151 16.45 -8.76 -7.90
N VAL A 152 16.02 -9.85 -7.26
CA VAL A 152 16.85 -10.60 -6.29
C VAL A 152 18.13 -11.15 -6.94
N ALA A 153 18.05 -11.67 -8.16
CA ALA A 153 19.20 -12.21 -8.88
C ALA A 153 20.26 -11.15 -9.19
N THR A 154 19.84 -9.94 -9.60
CA THR A 154 20.74 -8.82 -9.92
C THR A 154 21.45 -8.31 -8.67
N GLU A 155 20.74 -8.13 -7.57
CA GLU A 155 21.33 -7.64 -6.30
C GLU A 155 22.32 -8.65 -5.70
N THR A 156 22.12 -9.96 -5.95
CA THR A 156 23.06 -11.00 -5.50
C THR A 156 24.33 -11.05 -6.36
N SER A 157 24.24 -10.67 -7.64
CA SER A 157 25.37 -10.67 -8.59
C SER A 157 26.24 -9.41 -8.51
N GLY A 158 25.72 -8.34 -7.91
CA GLY A 158 26.40 -7.05 -7.73
C GLY A 158 27.29 -6.95 -6.48
N ILE A 159 27.33 -7.99 -5.64
CA ILE A 159 28.28 -8.11 -4.53
C ILE A 159 29.58 -8.70 -5.11
N LYS A 160 30.43 -7.83 -5.65
CA LYS A 160 31.84 -8.10 -5.95
C LYS A 160 32.71 -7.14 -5.16
#